data_AF-A0AAT9J3D8-F1
#
_entry.id   AF-A0AAT9J3D8-F1
#
_cell.length_a   1.000
_cell.length_b   1.000
_cell.length_c   1.000
_cell.angle_alpha   90.00
_cell.angle_beta   90.00
_cell.angle_gamma   90.00
#
_symmetry.space_group_name_H-M   'P 1'
#
loop_
_entity.id
_entity.type
_entity.pdbx_description
1 polymer ?
#
loop_
_entity_poly.entity_id
_entity_poly.type
_entity_poly.pdbx_seq_one_letter_code
_entity_poly.pdbx_strand_id
1 'polypeptide(L)'
;MSKFVGIELGGTKVNIITGTGLNDHSEMIRIPTRDPHSTWQNVIETLRSHQSQQGDFAGIGIASFGPINVSLRDPDYGTFLKTPKPGWSHFDLLGPLKAAFPQTQIVLDTDVNGAALGEHRWGGAQGLENFAYVTVGTGVGVGVISNGKPVHGLLHPEAGHILIKRDLSADPYIGHCPFHGDCLEGLICGPAIQARTGKAGEDLASDDPLWGVIGGYLAQLFYNLTLISAPQRILVGGGVGLNEPVLTAARDELHRLMGGYIEALSEHSACERFVRPAHLREKAGVLGALSMVCSAWTQHHP
;
A
#
# COMPACT_ATOMS: atom_id res chain seq x y z
N MET A 1 -23.38 18.42 0.79
CA MET A 1 -22.60 17.24 1.24
C MET A 1 -21.22 17.72 1.66
N SER A 2 -20.69 17.19 2.76
CA SER A 2 -19.32 17.51 3.20
C SER A 2 -18.30 17.05 2.17
N LYS A 3 -17.31 17.89 1.85
CA LYS A 3 -16.19 17.55 0.97
C LYS A 3 -14.99 17.10 1.78
N PHE A 4 -14.26 16.15 1.23
CA PHE A 4 -13.10 15.53 1.84
C PHE A 4 -11.91 15.54 0.89
N VAL A 5 -10.73 15.36 1.47
CA VAL A 5 -9.47 15.21 0.73
C VAL A 5 -8.94 13.81 0.97
N GLY A 6 -8.54 13.11 -0.10
CA GLY A 6 -7.72 11.91 -0.02
C GLY A 6 -6.30 12.24 -0.45
N ILE A 7 -5.32 11.95 0.39
CA ILE A 7 -3.88 12.10 0.10
C ILE A 7 -3.23 10.72 0.19
N GLU A 8 -2.64 10.26 -0.90
CA GLU A 8 -1.73 9.11 -0.90
C GLU A 8 -0.30 9.62 -0.99
N LEU A 9 0.45 9.54 0.11
CA LEU A 9 1.86 9.88 0.14
C LEU A 9 2.68 8.63 -0.17
N GLY A 10 3.13 8.50 -1.41
CA GLY A 10 4.07 7.45 -1.83
C GLY A 10 5.53 7.91 -1.81
N GLY A 11 6.45 6.95 -1.91
CA GLY A 11 7.89 7.22 -1.92
C GLY A 11 8.38 8.06 -3.10
N THR A 12 7.65 8.13 -4.21
CA THR A 12 8.07 8.87 -5.43
C THR A 12 7.11 10.00 -5.81
N LYS A 13 5.83 9.87 -5.45
CA LYS A 13 4.78 10.84 -5.75
C LYS A 13 3.73 10.89 -4.64
N VAL A 14 3.07 12.03 -4.51
CA VAL A 14 1.87 12.25 -3.73
C VAL A 14 0.69 12.35 -4.68
N ASN A 15 -0.34 11.54 -4.49
CA ASN A 15 -1.60 11.65 -5.23
C ASN A 15 -2.66 12.33 -4.34
N ILE A 16 -3.39 13.29 -4.89
CA ILE A 16 -4.44 14.03 -4.17
C ILE A 16 -5.74 13.99 -4.97
N ILE A 17 -6.85 13.74 -4.28
CA ILE A 17 -8.22 13.95 -4.79
C ILE A 17 -9.04 14.74 -3.77
N THR A 18 -10.00 15.54 -4.25
CA THR A 18 -11.01 16.19 -3.40
C THR A 18 -12.41 15.77 -3.84
N GLY A 19 -13.29 15.40 -2.91
CA GLY A 19 -14.59 14.85 -3.30
C GLY A 19 -15.47 14.41 -2.14
N THR A 20 -16.60 13.80 -2.47
CA THR A 20 -17.55 13.21 -1.51
C THR A 20 -17.51 11.67 -1.50
N GLY A 21 -16.94 11.04 -2.53
CA GLY A 21 -16.79 9.58 -2.60
C GLY A 21 -16.28 9.07 -3.94
N LEU A 22 -16.41 7.76 -4.17
CA LEU A 22 -15.88 7.04 -5.35
C LEU A 22 -16.25 7.68 -6.71
N ASN A 23 -17.49 8.14 -6.86
CA ASN A 23 -18.02 8.64 -8.13
C ASN A 23 -18.11 10.18 -8.19
N ASP A 24 -17.71 10.87 -7.12
CA ASP A 24 -17.77 12.32 -7.00
C ASP A 24 -16.47 12.80 -6.34
N HIS A 25 -15.42 12.84 -7.14
CA HIS A 25 -14.11 13.36 -6.75
C HIS A 25 -13.44 14.04 -7.95
N SER A 26 -12.51 14.96 -7.66
CA SER A 26 -11.71 15.65 -8.66
C SER A 26 -10.84 14.70 -9.48
N GLU A 27 -10.28 15.20 -10.57
CA GLU A 27 -9.13 14.54 -11.17
C GLU A 27 -7.99 14.40 -10.14
N MET A 28 -7.17 13.36 -10.33
CA MET A 28 -6.04 13.07 -9.46
C MET A 28 -4.89 14.02 -9.76
N ILE A 29 -4.50 14.80 -8.76
CA ILE A 29 -3.32 15.65 -8.80
C ILE A 29 -2.12 14.85 -8.35
N ARG A 30 -0.97 15.04 -9.02
CA ARG A 30 0.27 14.35 -8.72
C ARG A 30 1.38 15.35 -8.42
N ILE A 31 1.99 15.21 -7.26
CA ILE A 31 3.12 16.03 -6.80
C ILE A 31 4.34 15.10 -6.63
N PRO A 32 5.52 15.43 -7.15
CA PRO A 32 6.73 14.63 -6.89
C PRO A 32 7.10 14.63 -5.41
N THR A 33 7.41 13.46 -4.85
CA THR A 33 7.88 13.33 -3.46
C THR A 33 9.39 13.58 -3.39
N ARG A 34 9.79 14.73 -2.83
CA ARG A 34 11.19 15.16 -2.67
C ARG A 34 11.60 15.10 -1.19
N ASP A 35 12.19 16.17 -0.66
CA ASP A 35 12.33 16.37 0.78
C ASP A 35 10.95 16.64 1.41
N PRO A 36 10.75 16.32 2.69
CA PRO A 36 9.43 16.43 3.30
C PRO A 36 8.90 17.86 3.36
N HIS A 37 9.75 18.87 3.60
CA HIS A 37 9.29 20.25 3.75
C HIS A 37 8.75 20.82 2.44
N SER A 38 9.51 20.71 1.34
CA SER A 38 9.03 21.19 0.03
C SER A 38 7.84 20.38 -0.47
N THR A 39 7.83 19.07 -0.21
CA THR A 39 6.69 18.20 -0.57
C THR A 39 5.42 18.65 0.16
N TRP A 40 5.48 18.83 1.49
CA TRP A 40 4.32 19.24 2.28
C TRP A 40 3.87 20.66 1.98
N GLN A 41 4.80 21.57 1.68
CA GLN A 41 4.45 22.92 1.23
C GLN A 41 3.61 22.86 -0.06
N ASN A 42 4.06 22.10 -1.07
CA ASN A 42 3.31 21.94 -2.32
C ASN A 42 1.93 21.30 -2.11
N VAL A 43 1.83 20.33 -1.18
CA VAL A 43 0.54 19.74 -0.78
C VAL A 43 -0.37 20.82 -0.20
N ILE A 44 0.09 21.60 0.78
CA ILE A 44 -0.71 22.65 1.43
C ILE A 44 -1.15 23.71 0.41
N GLU A 45 -0.26 24.15 -0.47
CA GLU A 45 -0.58 25.12 -1.53
C GLU A 45 -1.65 24.59 -2.49
N THR A 46 -1.55 23.31 -2.88
CA THR A 46 -2.56 22.62 -3.70
C THR A 46 -3.92 22.59 -3.00
N LEU A 47 -3.94 22.22 -1.72
CA LEU A 47 -5.18 22.16 -0.94
C LEU A 47 -5.83 23.53 -0.73
N ARG A 48 -5.04 24.59 -0.47
CA ARG A 48 -5.55 25.97 -0.38
C ARG A 48 -6.14 26.45 -1.70
N SER A 49 -5.49 26.12 -2.82
CA SER A 49 -6.02 26.42 -4.14
C SER A 49 -7.39 25.75 -4.34
N HIS A 50 -7.52 24.46 -4.00
CA HIS A 50 -8.79 23.75 -4.08
C HIS A 50 -9.85 24.31 -3.12
N GLN A 51 -9.48 24.63 -1.87
CA GLN A 51 -10.39 25.20 -0.89
C GLN A 51 -10.99 26.52 -1.39
N SER A 52 -10.17 27.39 -1.99
CA SER A 52 -10.65 28.67 -2.54
C SER A 52 -11.62 28.52 -3.71
N GLN A 53 -11.51 27.43 -4.48
CA GLN A 53 -12.38 27.15 -5.63
C GLN A 53 -13.61 26.32 -5.28
N GLN A 54 -13.50 25.44 -4.28
CA GLN A 54 -14.47 24.38 -4.01
C GLN A 54 -15.14 24.49 -2.64
N GLY A 55 -14.70 25.42 -1.78
CA GLY A 55 -15.16 25.58 -0.40
C GLY A 55 -14.37 24.73 0.60
N ASP A 56 -14.77 24.80 1.87
CA ASP A 56 -14.07 24.15 2.98
C ASP A 56 -14.13 22.62 2.92
N PHE A 57 -13.08 21.99 3.47
CA PHE A 57 -13.02 20.55 3.66
C PHE A 57 -13.44 20.18 5.08
N ALA A 58 -14.36 19.22 5.18
CA ALA A 58 -14.75 18.62 6.44
C ALA A 58 -13.62 17.74 7.01
N GLY A 59 -12.85 17.08 6.14
CA GLY A 59 -11.72 16.28 6.57
C GLY A 59 -10.69 15.97 5.49
N ILE A 60 -9.47 15.63 5.93
CA ILE A 60 -8.36 15.11 5.13
C ILE A 60 -8.02 13.70 5.62
N GLY A 61 -8.01 12.74 4.71
CA GLY A 61 -7.44 11.41 4.94
C GLY A 61 -6.08 11.30 4.29
N ILE A 62 -5.15 10.63 4.98
CA ILE A 62 -3.77 10.43 4.54
C ILE A 62 -3.46 8.93 4.58
N ALA A 63 -3.04 8.38 3.45
CA ALA A 63 -2.48 7.05 3.33
C ALA A 63 -0.98 7.21 3.00
N SER A 64 -0.11 6.98 3.97
CA SER A 64 1.32 7.32 3.88
C SER A 64 2.23 6.10 3.77
N PHE A 65 3.30 6.18 2.97
CA PHE A 65 4.40 5.23 3.10
C PHE A 65 4.94 5.26 4.54
N GLY A 66 5.54 4.14 4.94
CA GLY A 66 6.05 3.93 6.30
C GLY A 66 7.57 3.80 6.41
N PRO A 67 8.06 3.43 7.60
CA PRO A 67 7.26 3.25 8.82
C PRO A 67 6.82 4.58 9.41
N ILE A 68 5.55 4.68 9.83
CA ILE A 68 4.96 5.89 10.40
C ILE A 68 4.13 5.56 11.63
N ASN A 69 4.14 6.45 12.62
CA ASN A 69 3.35 6.26 13.83
C ASN A 69 1.86 6.47 13.55
N VAL A 70 1.09 5.38 13.52
CA VAL A 70 -0.37 5.40 13.32
C VAL A 70 -1.15 5.18 14.63
N SER A 71 -0.45 5.11 15.77
CA SER A 71 -1.09 4.92 17.09
C SER A 71 -1.70 6.21 17.59
N LEU A 72 -3.03 6.27 17.64
CA LEU A 72 -3.76 7.41 18.23
C LEU A 72 -3.47 7.66 19.72
N ARG A 73 -2.83 6.70 20.41
CA ARG A 73 -2.48 6.80 21.83
C ARG A 73 -1.08 7.37 22.06
N ASP A 74 -0.30 7.49 21.00
CA ASP A 74 1.07 7.99 21.06
C ASP A 74 1.08 9.52 20.82
N PRO A 75 1.79 10.32 21.66
CA PRO A 75 1.93 11.75 21.41
C PRO A 75 2.56 12.08 20.05
N ASP A 76 3.36 11.18 19.48
CA ASP A 76 4.02 11.36 18.19
C ASP A 76 3.20 10.77 17.02
N TYR A 77 1.88 10.61 17.17
CA TYR A 77 0.98 10.20 16.09
C TYR A 77 1.19 11.06 14.83
N GLY A 78 1.44 10.39 13.71
CA GLY A 78 1.71 11.01 12.41
C GLY A 78 3.14 11.46 12.17
N THR A 79 4.07 11.06 13.04
CA THR A 79 5.50 11.24 12.85
C THR A 79 6.12 10.00 12.21
N PHE A 80 6.97 10.22 11.21
CA PHE A 80 7.77 9.16 10.60
C PHE A 80 8.77 8.56 11.58
N LEU A 81 8.94 7.24 11.52
CA LEU A 81 10.03 6.54 12.22
C LEU A 81 11.29 6.53 11.33
N LYS A 82 12.25 5.66 11.66
CA LYS A 82 13.45 5.50 10.85
C LYS A 82 13.08 4.91 9.48
N THR A 83 13.41 5.64 8.41
CA THR A 83 13.13 5.26 7.02
C THR A 83 14.38 5.50 6.15
N PRO A 84 14.61 4.68 5.10
CA PRO A 84 15.75 4.90 4.20
C PRO A 84 15.57 6.13 3.31
N LYS A 85 14.37 6.72 3.26
CA LYS A 85 14.10 7.89 2.41
C LYS A 85 14.74 9.15 3.03
N PRO A 86 15.70 9.81 2.34
CA PRO A 86 16.46 10.91 2.91
C PRO A 86 15.58 12.07 3.41
N GLY A 87 15.82 12.50 4.65
CA GLY A 87 15.13 13.64 5.27
C GLY A 87 13.76 13.35 5.88
N TRP A 88 13.16 12.17 5.62
CA TRP A 88 11.80 11.86 6.10
C TRP A 88 11.74 11.30 7.51
N SER A 89 12.85 10.76 8.03
CA SER A 89 12.88 10.24 9.40
C SER A 89 12.53 11.35 10.41
N HIS A 90 11.61 11.07 11.33
CA HIS A 90 11.13 12.00 12.37
C HIS A 90 10.39 13.25 11.88
N PHE A 91 9.96 13.27 10.61
CA PHE A 91 9.12 14.36 10.11
C PHE A 91 7.66 14.19 10.57
N ASP A 92 7.07 15.27 11.10
CA ASP A 92 5.65 15.35 11.52
C ASP A 92 4.76 15.74 10.33
N LEU A 93 3.91 14.81 9.87
CA LEU A 93 2.97 15.07 8.79
C LEU A 93 1.79 15.96 9.20
N LEU A 94 1.40 15.91 10.46
CA LEU A 94 0.12 16.47 10.90
C LEU A 94 0.25 17.93 11.31
N GLY A 95 1.36 18.33 11.94
CA GLY A 95 1.59 19.69 12.41
C GLY A 95 1.33 20.76 11.34
N PRO A 96 1.98 20.70 10.17
CA PRO A 96 1.78 21.70 9.12
C PRO A 96 0.36 21.71 8.54
N LEU A 97 -0.28 20.54 8.44
CA LEU A 97 -1.68 20.43 7.95
C LEU A 97 -2.67 21.00 8.98
N LYS A 98 -2.48 20.72 10.28
CA LYS A 98 -3.30 21.29 11.36
C LYS A 98 -3.16 22.81 11.43
N ALA A 99 -1.95 23.33 11.20
CA ALA A 99 -1.72 24.77 11.15
C ALA A 99 -2.40 25.42 9.93
N ALA A 100 -2.41 24.75 8.78
CA ALA A 100 -3.05 25.26 7.57
C ALA A 100 -4.58 25.10 7.58
N PHE A 101 -5.12 24.07 8.23
CA PHE A 101 -6.53 23.67 8.21
C PHE A 101 -7.04 23.33 9.64
N PRO A 102 -7.14 24.32 10.55
CA PRO A 102 -7.38 24.08 11.97
C PRO A 102 -8.76 23.51 12.31
N GLN A 103 -9.74 23.63 11.42
CA GLN A 103 -11.10 23.13 11.60
C GLN A 103 -11.36 21.80 10.88
N THR A 104 -10.38 21.29 10.13
CA THR A 104 -10.53 20.11 9.29
C THR A 104 -10.08 18.87 10.05
N GLN A 105 -10.94 17.84 10.09
CA GLN A 105 -10.59 16.56 10.70
C GLN A 105 -9.48 15.88 9.89
N ILE A 106 -8.43 15.40 10.53
CA ILE A 106 -7.35 14.68 9.85
C ILE A 106 -7.30 13.24 10.35
N VAL A 107 -7.29 12.28 9.42
CA VAL A 107 -7.04 10.87 9.70
C VAL A 107 -5.86 10.37 8.89
N LEU A 108 -5.07 9.50 9.48
CA LEU A 108 -3.86 8.95 8.88
C LEU A 108 -3.77 7.45 9.17
N ASP A 109 -3.38 6.70 8.15
CA ASP A 109 -2.85 5.34 8.25
C ASP A 109 -1.77 5.14 7.17
N THR A 110 -1.23 3.93 7.06
CA THR A 110 -0.28 3.57 6.02
C THR A 110 -0.92 3.55 4.63
N ASP A 111 -0.10 3.66 3.59
CA ASP A 111 -0.50 3.55 2.19
C ASP A 111 -1.22 2.23 1.89
N VAL A 112 -0.71 1.12 2.41
CA VAL A 112 -1.29 -0.21 2.23
C VAL A 112 -2.54 -0.46 3.06
N ASN A 113 -2.65 0.09 4.27
CA ASN A 113 -3.90 0.05 5.03
C ASN A 113 -4.96 0.95 4.38
N GLY A 114 -4.57 2.13 3.91
CA GLY A 114 -5.43 3.00 3.13
C GLY A 114 -5.97 2.26 1.91
N ALA A 115 -5.10 1.66 1.10
CA ALA A 115 -5.49 0.88 -0.06
C ALA A 115 -6.43 -0.29 0.30
N ALA A 116 -6.12 -1.03 1.37
CA ALA A 116 -6.98 -2.09 1.89
C ALA A 116 -8.39 -1.58 2.26
N LEU A 117 -8.48 -0.43 2.94
CA LEU A 117 -9.76 0.20 3.33
C LEU A 117 -10.52 0.79 2.14
N GLY A 118 -9.82 1.23 1.09
CA GLY A 118 -10.42 1.59 -0.19
C GLY A 118 -11.08 0.37 -0.84
N GLU A 119 -10.34 -0.73 -0.95
CA GLU A 119 -10.83 -1.99 -1.50
C GLU A 119 -11.98 -2.59 -0.65
N HIS A 120 -11.95 -2.39 0.67
CA HIS A 120 -13.05 -2.80 1.55
C HIS A 120 -14.34 -2.04 1.23
N ARG A 121 -14.23 -0.72 1.04
CA ARG A 121 -15.38 0.14 0.86
C ARG A 121 -15.96 0.04 -0.56
N TRP A 122 -15.09 -0.03 -1.56
CA TRP A 122 -15.47 0.19 -2.97
C TRP A 122 -14.87 -0.83 -3.95
N GLY A 123 -14.10 -1.80 -3.49
CA GLY A 123 -13.34 -2.69 -4.37
C GLY A 123 -13.52 -4.17 -4.08
N GLY A 124 -12.44 -4.91 -4.32
CA GLY A 124 -12.41 -6.38 -4.31
C GLY A 124 -12.56 -7.02 -2.93
N ALA A 125 -12.67 -6.24 -1.86
CA ALA A 125 -12.87 -6.72 -0.48
C ALA A 125 -14.23 -6.34 0.12
N GLN A 126 -15.18 -5.83 -0.68
CA GLN A 126 -16.54 -5.58 -0.20
C GLN A 126 -17.18 -6.84 0.40
N GLY A 127 -17.72 -6.71 1.61
CA GLY A 127 -18.34 -7.80 2.36
C GLY A 127 -17.34 -8.76 3.04
N LEU A 128 -16.03 -8.49 3.00
CA LEU A 128 -15.03 -9.27 3.71
C LEU A 128 -14.62 -8.57 5.00
N GLU A 129 -14.42 -9.34 6.07
CA GLU A 129 -13.95 -8.81 7.35
C GLU A 129 -12.46 -9.07 7.58
N ASN A 130 -11.93 -10.13 6.97
CA ASN A 130 -10.54 -10.53 7.13
C ASN A 130 -9.91 -10.67 5.74
N PHE A 131 -8.95 -9.82 5.40
CA PHE A 131 -8.28 -9.86 4.09
C PHE A 131 -6.93 -9.15 4.16
N ALA A 132 -6.10 -9.34 3.15
CA ALA A 132 -4.83 -8.64 3.02
C ALA A 132 -4.78 -7.85 1.70
N TYR A 133 -4.12 -6.71 1.74
CA TYR A 133 -3.69 -5.96 0.55
C TYR A 133 -2.17 -6.02 0.47
N VAL A 134 -1.63 -6.41 -0.67
CA VAL A 134 -0.20 -6.48 -0.95
C VAL A 134 0.10 -5.55 -2.11
N THR A 135 1.15 -4.74 -2.00
CA THR A 135 1.66 -3.95 -3.14
C THR A 135 3.10 -4.31 -3.41
N VAL A 136 3.46 -4.44 -4.70
CA VAL A 136 4.85 -4.59 -5.14
C VAL A 136 5.14 -3.50 -6.18
N GLY A 137 6.02 -2.57 -5.81
CA GLY A 137 6.39 -1.41 -6.61
C GLY A 137 7.79 -0.94 -6.25
N THR A 138 7.96 0.31 -5.82
CA THR A 138 9.25 0.79 -5.28
C THR A 138 9.72 -0.02 -4.07
N GLY A 139 8.77 -0.49 -3.26
CA GLY A 139 8.98 -1.44 -2.17
C GLY A 139 7.91 -2.52 -2.17
N VAL A 140 7.81 -3.27 -1.07
CA VAL A 140 6.76 -4.25 -0.81
C VAL A 140 6.05 -3.88 0.48
N GLY A 141 4.77 -3.55 0.39
CA GLY A 141 3.94 -3.22 1.54
C GLY A 141 2.79 -4.19 1.69
N VAL A 142 2.36 -4.42 2.94
CA VAL A 142 1.20 -5.27 3.24
C VAL A 142 0.31 -4.64 4.29
N GLY A 143 -0.96 -4.42 3.94
CA GLY A 143 -2.02 -4.05 4.87
C GLY A 143 -2.83 -5.29 5.23
N VAL A 144 -2.92 -5.63 6.52
CA VAL A 144 -3.73 -6.76 7.01
C VAL A 144 -4.96 -6.19 7.70
N ILE A 145 -6.14 -6.62 7.25
CA ILE A 145 -7.42 -6.27 7.86
C ILE A 145 -7.94 -7.49 8.62
N SER A 146 -8.30 -7.28 9.89
CA SER A 146 -8.95 -8.27 10.74
C SER A 146 -10.18 -7.67 11.40
N ASN A 147 -11.31 -8.38 11.33
CA ASN A 147 -12.61 -7.89 11.81
C ASN A 147 -12.97 -6.49 11.27
N GLY A 148 -12.70 -6.27 9.98
CA GLY A 148 -12.96 -5.02 9.28
C GLY A 148 -12.04 -3.85 9.64
N LYS A 149 -11.00 -4.08 10.47
CA LYS A 149 -10.07 -3.04 10.94
C LYS A 149 -8.62 -3.37 10.56
N PRO A 150 -7.78 -2.37 10.25
CA PRO A 150 -6.37 -2.59 10.09
C PRO A 150 -5.75 -3.21 11.35
N VAL A 151 -4.84 -4.16 11.16
CA VAL A 151 -4.04 -4.71 12.25
C VAL A 151 -3.02 -3.65 12.67
N HIS A 152 -3.17 -3.15 13.90
CA HIS A 152 -2.19 -2.32 14.57
C HIS A 152 -1.74 -3.04 15.85
N GLY A 153 -0.44 -3.31 15.96
CA GLY A 153 0.17 -3.96 17.13
C GLY A 153 1.18 -3.03 17.80
N LEU A 154 2.41 -3.51 18.00
CA LEU A 154 3.54 -2.64 18.32
C LEU A 154 3.77 -1.59 17.22
N LEU A 155 3.51 -1.99 15.97
CA LEU A 155 3.52 -1.16 14.75
C LEU A 155 2.43 -1.69 13.81
N HIS A 156 2.19 -1.01 12.69
CA HIS A 156 1.59 -1.65 11.51
C HIS A 156 2.50 -2.77 10.96
N PRO A 157 1.96 -3.78 10.26
CA PRO A 157 2.78 -4.83 9.65
C PRO A 157 3.81 -4.28 8.64
N GLU A 158 4.99 -4.90 8.63
CA GLU A 158 6.09 -4.64 7.69
C GLU A 158 6.45 -5.94 6.93
N ALA A 159 5.43 -6.63 6.42
CA ALA A 159 5.60 -7.97 5.85
C ALA A 159 6.40 -8.01 4.54
N GLY A 160 6.73 -6.86 3.94
CA GLY A 160 7.70 -6.78 2.85
C GLY A 160 9.13 -7.11 3.28
N HIS A 161 9.45 -7.01 4.57
CA HIS A 161 10.78 -7.27 5.10
C HIS A 161 10.95 -8.67 5.71
N ILE A 162 10.02 -9.59 5.48
CA ILE A 162 10.17 -10.97 5.95
C ILE A 162 11.36 -11.67 5.28
N LEU A 163 11.94 -12.63 6.01
CA LEU A 163 12.87 -13.58 5.46
C LEU A 163 12.12 -14.64 4.63
N ILE A 164 12.69 -15.06 3.53
CA ILE A 164 12.14 -16.10 2.66
C ILE A 164 13.19 -17.17 2.35
N LYS A 165 12.75 -18.32 1.86
CA LYS A 165 13.66 -19.36 1.38
C LYS A 165 14.19 -18.96 0.02
N ARG A 166 15.51 -19.11 -0.15
CA ARG A 166 16.23 -18.75 -1.37
C ARG A 166 16.95 -19.96 -1.94
N ASP A 167 16.99 -20.01 -3.27
CA ASP A 167 17.93 -20.85 -4.00
C ASP A 167 18.98 -19.95 -4.65
N LEU A 168 20.12 -19.80 -3.97
CA LEU A 168 21.22 -18.95 -4.45
C LEU A 168 21.89 -19.50 -5.71
N SER A 169 21.71 -20.79 -6.01
CA SER A 169 22.21 -21.37 -7.25
C SER A 169 21.37 -20.95 -8.45
N ALA A 170 20.06 -20.77 -8.25
CA ALA A 170 19.12 -20.29 -9.26
C ALA A 170 19.06 -18.75 -9.34
N ASP A 171 19.15 -18.05 -8.20
CA ASP A 171 19.14 -16.59 -8.12
C ASP A 171 20.25 -16.08 -7.18
N PRO A 172 21.45 -15.77 -7.74
CA PRO A 172 22.60 -15.32 -6.95
C PRO A 172 22.52 -13.84 -6.53
N TYR A 173 21.44 -13.11 -6.85
CA TYR A 173 21.33 -11.69 -6.53
C TYR A 173 21.37 -11.44 -5.01
N ILE A 174 22.19 -10.49 -4.55
CA ILE A 174 22.44 -10.32 -3.11
C ILE A 174 21.36 -9.54 -2.34
N GLY A 175 20.43 -8.90 -3.04
CA GLY A 175 19.36 -8.10 -2.43
C GLY A 175 19.62 -6.58 -2.47
N HIS A 176 18.54 -5.81 -2.52
CA HIS A 176 18.52 -4.35 -2.63
C HIS A 176 18.28 -3.63 -1.29
N CYS A 177 17.70 -4.33 -0.29
CA CYS A 177 17.22 -3.67 0.92
C CYS A 177 18.40 -3.13 1.76
N PRO A 178 18.42 -1.84 2.13
CA PRO A 178 19.54 -1.25 2.87
C PRO A 178 19.62 -1.73 4.34
N PHE A 179 18.55 -2.32 4.87
CA PHE A 179 18.51 -2.84 6.24
C PHE A 179 18.81 -4.33 6.32
N HIS A 180 18.27 -5.11 5.38
CA HIS A 180 18.23 -6.57 5.48
C HIS A 180 18.91 -7.27 4.31
N GLY A 181 19.34 -6.55 3.26
CA GLY A 181 19.86 -7.13 2.03
C GLY A 181 18.76 -7.87 1.26
N ASP A 182 18.59 -9.15 1.56
CA ASP A 182 17.79 -10.12 0.82
C ASP A 182 16.47 -10.53 1.49
N CYS A 183 15.88 -9.64 2.30
CA CYS A 183 14.47 -9.77 2.63
C CYS A 183 13.60 -9.77 1.36
N LEU A 184 12.34 -10.19 1.46
CA LEU A 184 11.44 -10.28 0.31
C LEU A 184 11.47 -9.01 -0.57
N GLU A 185 11.26 -7.83 0.00
CA GLU A 185 11.34 -6.54 -0.72
C GLU A 185 12.65 -6.38 -1.47
N GLY A 186 13.77 -6.67 -0.80
CA GLY A 186 15.10 -6.55 -1.38
C GLY A 186 15.31 -7.46 -2.59
N LEU A 187 14.46 -8.47 -2.80
CA LEU A 187 14.54 -9.39 -3.93
C LEU A 187 13.54 -9.08 -5.04
N ILE A 188 12.35 -8.55 -4.72
CA ILE A 188 11.24 -8.46 -5.69
C ILE A 188 10.80 -7.04 -6.04
N CYS A 189 11.25 -6.00 -5.34
CA CYS A 189 10.82 -4.64 -5.64
C CYS A 189 11.37 -4.15 -7.00
N GLY A 190 10.72 -3.16 -7.60
CA GLY A 190 11.14 -2.56 -8.87
C GLY A 190 12.62 -2.16 -8.91
N PRO A 191 13.16 -1.49 -7.89
CA PRO A 191 14.60 -1.21 -7.79
C PRO A 191 15.48 -2.46 -7.76
N ALA A 192 15.05 -3.56 -7.13
CA ALA A 192 15.77 -4.83 -7.16
C ALA A 192 15.78 -5.43 -8.58
N ILE A 193 14.65 -5.38 -9.28
CA ILE A 193 14.54 -5.81 -10.69
C ILE A 193 15.49 -5.00 -11.58
N GLN A 194 15.51 -3.67 -11.40
CA GLN A 194 16.37 -2.79 -12.16
C GLN A 194 17.85 -3.02 -11.85
N ALA A 195 18.20 -3.23 -10.60
CA ALA A 195 19.57 -3.56 -10.21
C ALA A 195 20.03 -4.93 -10.74
N ARG A 196 19.11 -5.89 -10.92
CA ARG A 196 19.39 -7.21 -11.50
C ARG A 196 19.61 -7.17 -13.02
N THR A 197 18.80 -6.39 -13.72
CA THR A 197 18.67 -6.48 -15.19
C THR A 197 19.21 -5.28 -15.94
N GLY A 198 19.45 -4.16 -15.26
CA GLY A 198 19.76 -2.86 -15.86
C GLY A 198 18.55 -2.15 -16.48
N LYS A 199 17.34 -2.71 -16.40
CA LYS A 199 16.11 -2.19 -17.01
C LYS A 199 14.99 -2.04 -15.99
N ALA A 200 14.09 -1.07 -16.19
CA ALA A 200 12.86 -1.05 -15.41
C ALA A 200 12.02 -2.30 -15.72
N GLY A 201 11.21 -2.77 -14.76
CA GLY A 201 10.40 -3.97 -14.96
C GLY A 201 9.42 -3.85 -16.13
N GLU A 202 8.96 -2.65 -16.45
CA GLU A 202 8.09 -2.37 -17.60
C GLU A 202 8.80 -2.52 -18.97
N ASP A 203 10.13 -2.47 -18.99
CA ASP A 203 10.97 -2.61 -20.19
C ASP A 203 11.46 -4.06 -20.42
N LEU A 204 11.13 -4.97 -19.50
CA LEU A 204 11.47 -6.39 -19.62
C LEU A 204 10.43 -7.11 -20.50
N ALA A 205 10.88 -8.12 -21.24
CA ALA A 205 10.00 -8.92 -22.08
C ALA A 205 9.02 -9.73 -21.22
N SER A 206 7.80 -9.97 -21.71
CA SER A 206 6.78 -10.71 -20.94
C SER A 206 7.17 -12.15 -20.61
N ASP A 207 8.11 -12.73 -21.36
CA ASP A 207 8.64 -14.09 -21.20
C ASP A 207 10.00 -14.13 -20.50
N ASP A 208 10.46 -13.02 -19.90
CA ASP A 208 11.70 -12.97 -19.14
C ASP A 208 11.64 -13.98 -17.96
N PRO A 209 12.64 -14.87 -17.81
CA PRO A 209 12.63 -15.90 -16.77
C PRO A 209 12.64 -15.32 -15.35
N LEU A 210 13.05 -14.05 -15.18
CA LEU A 210 13.02 -13.37 -13.90
C LEU A 210 11.60 -13.28 -13.30
N TRP A 211 10.56 -13.28 -14.13
CA TRP A 211 9.17 -13.27 -13.66
C TRP A 211 8.80 -14.50 -12.86
N GLY A 212 9.31 -15.67 -13.25
CA GLY A 212 9.13 -16.91 -12.48
C GLY A 212 9.80 -16.83 -11.10
N VAL A 213 11.01 -16.26 -11.05
CA VAL A 213 11.76 -16.08 -9.79
C VAL A 213 11.01 -15.11 -8.86
N ILE A 214 10.59 -13.96 -9.37
CA ILE A 214 9.85 -12.94 -8.61
C ILE A 214 8.50 -13.50 -8.14
N GLY A 215 7.77 -14.16 -9.03
CA GLY A 215 6.51 -14.82 -8.71
C GLY A 215 6.69 -15.87 -7.61
N GLY A 216 7.74 -16.68 -7.67
CA GLY A 216 8.02 -17.69 -6.65
C GLY A 216 8.32 -17.11 -5.27
N TYR A 217 9.05 -15.99 -5.20
CA TYR A 217 9.26 -15.27 -3.94
C TYR A 217 7.98 -14.60 -3.43
N LEU A 218 7.18 -13.99 -4.31
CA LEU A 218 5.90 -13.39 -3.96
C LEU A 218 4.90 -14.45 -3.46
N ALA A 219 4.93 -15.67 -4.02
CA ALA A 219 4.15 -16.80 -3.54
C ALA A 219 4.46 -17.16 -2.09
N GLN A 220 5.73 -17.05 -1.66
CA GLN A 220 6.10 -17.28 -0.26
C GLN A 220 5.48 -16.23 0.67
N LEU A 221 5.32 -14.97 0.24
CA LEU A 221 4.56 -13.98 1.01
C LEU A 221 3.09 -14.40 1.13
N PHE A 222 2.45 -14.78 0.02
CA PHE A 222 1.06 -15.22 0.05
C PHE A 222 0.87 -16.46 0.92
N TYR A 223 1.79 -17.43 0.83
CA TYR A 223 1.84 -18.60 1.68
C TYR A 223 1.87 -18.20 3.17
N ASN A 224 2.81 -17.33 3.54
CA ASN A 224 2.97 -16.90 4.93
C ASN A 224 1.75 -16.11 5.43
N LEU A 225 1.21 -15.18 4.64
CA LEU A 225 -0.02 -14.45 5.00
C LEU A 225 -1.19 -15.42 5.19
N THR A 226 -1.34 -16.40 4.31
CA THR A 226 -2.40 -17.40 4.38
C THR A 226 -2.34 -18.17 5.70
N LEU A 227 -1.15 -18.65 6.09
CA LEU A 227 -0.99 -19.46 7.30
C LEU A 227 -0.95 -18.67 8.60
N ILE A 228 -0.55 -17.39 8.55
CA ILE A 228 -0.43 -16.54 9.75
C ILE A 228 -1.73 -15.82 10.06
N SER A 229 -2.36 -15.19 9.05
CA SER A 229 -3.52 -14.31 9.27
C SER A 229 -4.83 -14.87 8.73
N ALA A 230 -4.81 -16.01 8.02
CA ALA A 230 -5.99 -16.66 7.46
C ALA A 230 -6.98 -15.69 6.77
N PRO A 231 -6.50 -14.81 5.86
CA PRO A 231 -7.38 -13.87 5.19
C PRO A 231 -8.41 -14.62 4.34
N GLN A 232 -9.56 -14.02 4.07
CA GLN A 232 -10.56 -14.50 3.11
C GLN A 232 -10.13 -14.22 1.66
N ARG A 233 -9.23 -13.24 1.48
CA ARG A 233 -8.69 -12.82 0.17
C ARG A 233 -7.38 -12.06 0.32
N ILE A 234 -6.52 -12.18 -0.68
CA ILE A 234 -5.35 -11.32 -0.88
C ILE A 234 -5.59 -10.47 -2.13
N LEU A 235 -5.54 -9.15 -1.98
CA LEU A 235 -5.61 -8.21 -3.09
C LEU A 235 -4.22 -7.71 -3.43
N VAL A 236 -3.86 -7.69 -4.71
CA VAL A 236 -2.51 -7.36 -5.18
C VAL A 236 -2.55 -6.07 -6.00
N GLY A 237 -1.73 -5.10 -5.62
CA GLY A 237 -1.50 -3.86 -6.35
C GLY A 237 -0.01 -3.63 -6.65
N GLY A 238 0.29 -2.41 -7.08
CA GLY A 238 1.65 -2.00 -7.47
C GLY A 238 2.05 -2.49 -8.87
N GLY A 239 2.94 -1.75 -9.53
CA GLY A 239 3.28 -2.01 -10.94
C GLY A 239 3.89 -3.39 -11.18
N VAL A 240 4.73 -3.88 -10.25
CA VAL A 240 5.31 -5.24 -10.34
C VAL A 240 4.27 -6.29 -9.95
N GLY A 241 3.48 -6.04 -8.91
CA GLY A 241 2.48 -7.00 -8.42
C GLY A 241 1.33 -7.23 -9.39
N LEU A 242 1.01 -6.23 -10.21
CA LEU A 242 0.00 -6.29 -11.27
C LEU A 242 0.56 -6.77 -12.62
N ASN A 243 1.86 -7.07 -12.71
CA ASN A 243 2.44 -7.69 -13.90
C ASN A 243 1.90 -9.13 -14.03
N GLU A 244 1.22 -9.42 -15.14
CA GLU A 244 0.49 -10.68 -15.30
C GLU A 244 1.39 -11.94 -15.24
N PRO A 245 2.57 -11.97 -15.87
CA PRO A 245 3.54 -13.05 -15.66
C PRO A 245 3.90 -13.29 -14.19
N VAL A 246 4.18 -12.23 -13.43
CA VAL A 246 4.52 -12.33 -12.00
C VAL A 246 3.35 -12.89 -11.19
N LEU A 247 2.16 -12.34 -11.38
CA LEU A 247 0.98 -12.74 -10.61
C LEU A 247 0.54 -14.17 -10.93
N THR A 248 0.68 -14.59 -12.19
CA THR A 248 0.43 -15.98 -12.62
C THR A 248 1.41 -16.92 -11.95
N ALA A 249 2.73 -16.67 -12.08
CA ALA A 249 3.76 -17.47 -11.44
C ALA A 249 3.59 -17.55 -9.90
N ALA A 250 3.18 -16.44 -9.27
CA ALA A 250 2.94 -16.41 -7.84
C ALA A 250 1.73 -17.26 -7.40
N ARG A 251 0.67 -17.36 -8.20
CA ARG A 251 -0.48 -18.22 -7.92
C ARG A 251 -0.16 -19.69 -8.14
N ASP A 252 0.54 -20.01 -9.22
CA ASP A 252 1.00 -21.37 -9.53
C ASP A 252 1.89 -21.90 -8.39
N GLU A 253 2.85 -21.09 -7.96
CA GLU A 253 3.73 -21.47 -6.88
C GLU A 253 3.01 -21.51 -5.52
N LEU A 254 2.05 -20.62 -5.26
CA LEU A 254 1.24 -20.69 -4.05
C LEU A 254 0.46 -22.01 -3.97
N HIS A 255 -0.17 -22.42 -5.07
CA HIS A 255 -0.87 -23.70 -5.17
C HIS A 255 0.06 -24.87 -4.87
N ARG A 256 1.25 -24.87 -5.48
CA ARG A 256 2.29 -25.89 -5.23
C ARG A 256 2.74 -25.91 -3.78
N LEU A 257 3.01 -24.74 -3.18
CA LEU A 257 3.45 -24.60 -1.79
C LEU A 257 2.36 -25.02 -0.79
N MET A 258 1.08 -24.76 -1.09
CA MET A 258 -0.03 -25.20 -0.25
C MET A 258 -0.13 -26.71 -0.18
N GLY A 259 0.18 -27.44 -1.27
CA GLY A 259 0.27 -28.90 -1.28
C GLY A 259 -1.00 -29.62 -0.81
N GLY A 260 -2.17 -28.97 -0.92
CA GLY A 260 -3.45 -29.49 -0.43
C GLY A 260 -3.68 -29.33 1.08
N TYR A 261 -2.81 -28.64 1.82
CA TYR A 261 -2.97 -28.46 3.27
C TYR A 261 -4.23 -27.66 3.65
N ILE A 262 -4.53 -26.61 2.87
CA ILE A 262 -5.80 -25.88 2.96
C ILE A 262 -6.69 -26.34 1.81
N GLU A 263 -7.72 -27.14 2.13
CA GLU A 263 -8.64 -27.70 1.14
C GLU A 263 -9.33 -26.62 0.29
N ALA A 264 -9.63 -25.46 0.87
CA ALA A 264 -10.21 -24.33 0.13
C ALA A 264 -9.28 -23.76 -0.97
N LEU A 265 -7.99 -24.11 -0.97
CA LEU A 265 -6.97 -23.68 -1.93
C LEU A 265 -6.32 -24.88 -2.66
N SER A 266 -6.95 -26.06 -2.64
CA SER A 266 -6.42 -27.27 -3.29
C SER A 266 -6.50 -27.23 -4.82
N GLU A 267 -7.40 -26.42 -5.37
CA GLU A 267 -7.57 -26.20 -6.80
C GLU A 267 -6.85 -24.92 -7.25
N HIS A 268 -6.18 -24.97 -8.39
CA HIS A 268 -5.49 -23.81 -8.96
C HIS A 268 -6.43 -22.61 -9.14
N SER A 269 -7.64 -22.84 -9.68
CA SER A 269 -8.67 -21.81 -9.83
C SER A 269 -9.12 -21.20 -8.48
N ALA A 270 -8.97 -21.91 -7.37
CA ALA A 270 -9.26 -21.38 -6.05
C ALA A 270 -8.18 -20.37 -5.62
N CYS A 271 -6.91 -20.64 -5.92
CA CYS A 271 -5.82 -19.67 -5.72
C CYS A 271 -6.03 -18.39 -6.55
N GLU A 272 -6.56 -18.48 -7.78
CA GLU A 272 -6.90 -17.30 -8.58
C GLU A 272 -8.02 -16.44 -7.98
N ARG A 273 -9.04 -17.09 -7.39
CA ARG A 273 -10.14 -16.37 -6.69
C ARG A 273 -9.69 -15.80 -5.35
N PHE A 274 -8.70 -16.44 -4.73
CA PHE A 274 -8.15 -16.07 -3.44
C PHE A 274 -7.14 -14.92 -3.53
N VAL A 275 -6.23 -14.95 -4.52
CA VAL A 275 -5.26 -13.88 -4.80
C VAL A 275 -5.72 -13.13 -6.04
N ARG A 276 -6.25 -11.93 -5.89
CA ARG A 276 -6.82 -11.14 -7.01
C ARG A 276 -6.09 -9.82 -7.21
N PRO A 277 -6.07 -9.27 -8.43
CA PRO A 277 -5.68 -7.88 -8.63
C PRO A 277 -6.61 -6.95 -7.84
N ALA A 278 -6.07 -5.89 -7.26
CA ALA A 278 -6.84 -4.83 -6.62
C ALA A 278 -7.82 -4.21 -7.62
N HIS A 279 -9.08 -4.02 -7.20
CA HIS A 279 -10.13 -3.53 -8.09
C HIS A 279 -9.93 -2.04 -8.44
N LEU A 280 -9.52 -1.24 -7.46
CA LEU A 280 -9.27 0.20 -7.60
C LEU A 280 -7.93 0.51 -8.28
N ARG A 281 -7.10 -0.51 -8.51
CA ARG A 281 -5.80 -0.42 -9.20
C ARG A 281 -4.95 0.73 -8.63
N GLU A 282 -4.45 1.62 -9.49
CA GLU A 282 -3.61 2.77 -9.11
C GLU A 282 -4.31 3.78 -8.20
N LYS A 283 -5.63 3.73 -8.07
CA LYS A 283 -6.39 4.64 -7.21
C LYS A 283 -6.61 4.08 -5.81
N ALA A 284 -6.21 2.83 -5.53
CA ALA A 284 -6.51 2.17 -4.27
C ALA A 284 -6.05 2.99 -3.06
N GLY A 285 -4.82 3.50 -3.05
CA GLY A 285 -4.27 4.30 -1.95
C GLY A 285 -5.03 5.60 -1.74
N VAL A 286 -5.18 6.43 -2.78
CA VAL A 286 -5.82 7.75 -2.66
C VAL A 286 -7.33 7.69 -2.39
N LEU A 287 -8.05 6.73 -2.99
CA LEU A 287 -9.45 6.45 -2.64
C LEU A 287 -9.55 5.85 -1.24
N GLY A 288 -8.58 5.06 -0.83
CA GLY A 288 -8.42 4.58 0.54
C GLY A 288 -8.33 5.71 1.55
N ALA A 289 -7.48 6.69 1.29
CA ALA A 289 -7.35 7.90 2.08
C ALA A 289 -8.69 8.65 2.20
N LEU A 290 -9.39 8.84 1.08
CA LEU A 290 -10.73 9.44 1.07
C LEU A 290 -11.75 8.60 1.88
N SER A 291 -11.72 7.28 1.71
CA SER A 291 -12.60 6.34 2.43
C SER A 291 -12.43 6.42 3.94
N MET A 292 -11.19 6.53 4.43
CA MET A 292 -10.88 6.64 5.85
C MET A 292 -11.54 7.88 6.47
N VAL A 293 -11.35 9.04 5.84
CA VAL A 293 -11.89 10.29 6.40
C VAL A 293 -13.41 10.38 6.29
N CYS A 294 -14.00 9.87 5.20
CA CYS A 294 -15.45 9.77 5.08
C CYS A 294 -16.04 8.89 6.20
N SER A 295 -15.39 7.77 6.53
CA SER A 295 -15.86 6.86 7.59
C SER A 295 -15.76 7.51 8.98
N ALA A 296 -14.63 8.15 9.26
CA ALA A 296 -14.42 8.85 10.53
C ALA A 296 -15.40 10.02 10.70
N TRP A 297 -15.68 10.76 9.64
CA TRP A 297 -16.64 11.87 9.68
C TRP A 297 -18.06 11.39 10.04
N THR A 298 -18.55 10.33 9.37
CA THR A 298 -19.89 9.77 9.64
C THR A 298 -20.02 9.23 11.06
N GLN A 299 -18.95 8.67 11.64
CA GLN A 299 -18.98 8.20 13.04
C GLN A 299 -19.13 9.34 14.06
N HIS A 300 -18.65 10.55 13.73
CA HIS A 300 -18.76 11.73 14.59
C HIS A 300 -19.97 12.63 14.27
N HIS A 301 -20.63 12.42 13.12
CA HIS A 301 -21.76 13.21 12.63
C HIS A 301 -22.85 12.30 12.02
N PRO A 302 -23.60 11.55 12.86
CA PRO A 302 -24.63 10.60 12.41
C PRO A 302 -25.87 11.27 11.81
#